data_AF-A0A1Y4UXW7-F1
#
_entry.id   AF-A0A1Y4UXW7-F1
#
_cell.length_a   1.000
_cell.length_b   1.000
_cell.length_c   1.000
_cell.angle_alpha   90.00
_cell.angle_beta   90.00
_cell.angle_gamma   90.00
#
_symmetry.space_group_name_H-M   'P 1'
#
loop_
_entity.id
_entity.type
_entity.pdbx_description
1 polymer ?
#
loop_
_entity_poly.entity_id
_entity_poly.type
_entity_poly.pdbx_seq_one_letter_code
_entity_poly.pdbx_strand_id
1 'polypeptide(L)'
;MKQMTWDDYYGGFYDWSPSTQKNYTYRLSDYGSAGEVWEVAQELAFQDEAFATKFLEKALAAGVRFTPDQVLEMMGTVEESVLRKTAERTDVPFDREQLEEIYMMIDDASFQRISRRAKINVFDDEPAAYEQPEQVQYILPKKKKVGLFTALAAFAAGSPLAGQVRKKHDGHCDGDCANCPPHYGYRYGRWYYGKGHQYGCEFGGNKGDGNL
;
A
#
# COMPACT_ATOMS: atom_id res chain seq x y z
N MET A 1 -39.03 32.02 -7.75
CA MET A 1 -39.50 30.63 -7.55
C MET A 1 -39.72 30.42 -6.06
N LYS A 2 -40.74 29.65 -5.64
CA LYS A 2 -40.96 29.35 -4.21
C LYS A 2 -39.79 28.49 -3.69
N GLN A 3 -39.13 28.94 -2.62
CA GLN A 3 -38.07 28.18 -1.94
C GLN A 3 -38.63 26.84 -1.42
N MET A 4 -37.75 25.86 -1.27
CA MET A 4 -38.02 24.50 -0.84
C MET A 4 -37.01 24.13 0.22
N THR A 5 -37.47 23.54 1.32
CA THR A 5 -36.58 23.04 2.37
C THR A 5 -35.91 21.74 1.93
N TRP A 6 -34.80 21.39 2.58
CA TRP A 6 -34.18 20.08 2.36
C TRP A 6 -35.16 18.93 2.67
N ASP A 7 -35.89 18.99 3.78
CA ASP A 7 -36.83 17.94 4.19
C ASP A 7 -37.93 17.72 3.13
N ASP A 8 -38.48 18.81 2.58
CA ASP A 8 -39.46 18.73 1.49
C ASP A 8 -38.84 18.12 0.22
N TYR A 9 -37.58 18.48 -0.08
CA TYR A 9 -36.86 17.99 -1.25
C TYR A 9 -36.55 16.50 -1.14
N TYR A 10 -35.90 16.10 -0.06
CA TYR A 10 -35.46 14.73 0.19
C TYR A 10 -36.65 13.78 0.34
N GLY A 11 -37.69 14.19 1.09
CA GLY A 11 -38.88 13.37 1.28
C GLY A 11 -39.68 13.07 0.01
N GLY A 12 -39.61 13.94 -1.01
CA GLY A 12 -40.25 13.73 -2.31
C GLY A 12 -39.33 13.28 -3.44
N PHE A 13 -38.02 13.16 -3.19
CA PHE A 13 -37.00 13.01 -4.23
C PHE A 13 -37.27 11.84 -5.19
N TYR A 14 -37.61 10.68 -4.63
CA TYR A 14 -37.84 9.45 -5.40
C TYR A 14 -39.22 9.38 -6.08
N ASP A 15 -40.15 10.28 -5.74
CA ASP A 15 -41.48 10.36 -6.38
C ASP A 15 -41.47 11.21 -7.66
N TRP A 16 -40.37 11.89 -7.95
CA TRP A 16 -40.26 12.85 -9.04
C TRP A 16 -39.55 12.29 -10.26
N SER A 17 -39.84 12.87 -11.43
CA SER A 17 -39.03 12.61 -12.63
C SER A 17 -37.60 13.13 -12.45
N PRO A 18 -36.60 12.51 -13.11
CA PRO A 18 -35.21 12.99 -13.19
C PRO A 18 -35.06 14.51 -13.42
N SER A 19 -35.82 15.05 -14.38
CA SER A 19 -35.83 16.48 -14.69
C SER A 19 -36.34 17.34 -13.54
N THR A 20 -37.33 16.85 -12.80
CA THR A 20 -37.94 17.53 -11.66
C THR A 20 -37.00 17.51 -10.46
N GLN A 21 -36.36 16.35 -10.18
CA GLN A 21 -35.31 16.22 -9.16
C GLN A 21 -34.21 17.28 -9.36
N LYS A 22 -33.66 17.39 -10.58
CA LYS A 22 -32.65 18.40 -10.92
C LYS A 22 -33.17 19.83 -10.79
N ASN A 23 -34.36 20.11 -11.33
CA ASN A 23 -34.94 21.45 -11.28
C ASN A 23 -35.15 21.94 -9.83
N TYR A 24 -35.60 21.06 -8.95
CA TYR A 24 -35.92 21.44 -7.58
C TYR A 24 -34.69 21.72 -6.72
N THR A 25 -33.50 21.20 -7.07
CA THR A 25 -32.24 21.60 -6.41
C THR A 25 -32.00 23.11 -6.45
N TYR A 26 -32.44 23.81 -7.51
CA TYR A 26 -32.30 25.26 -7.64
C TYR A 26 -33.21 26.05 -6.69
N ARG A 27 -34.12 25.37 -5.99
CA ARG A 27 -35.08 25.94 -5.05
C ARG A 27 -34.69 25.70 -3.59
N LEU A 28 -33.67 24.88 -3.34
CA LEU A 28 -33.19 24.55 -2.00
C LEU A 28 -32.72 25.80 -1.25
N SER A 29 -33.21 25.97 -0.03
CA SER A 29 -32.75 27.00 0.93
C SER A 29 -31.65 26.52 1.86
N ASP A 30 -31.54 25.20 2.04
CA ASP A 30 -30.73 24.51 3.02
C ASP A 30 -30.42 23.08 2.54
N TYR A 31 -29.59 22.38 3.32
CA TYR A 31 -29.16 21.01 3.09
C TYR A 31 -29.26 20.23 4.39
N GLY A 32 -29.52 18.93 4.28
CA GLY A 32 -29.61 18.02 5.43
C GLY A 32 -28.27 17.43 5.80
N SER A 33 -28.31 16.19 6.28
CA SER A 33 -27.11 15.48 6.71
C SER A 33 -26.17 15.17 5.54
N ALA A 34 -24.89 14.99 5.83
CA ALA A 34 -23.90 14.64 4.82
C ALA A 34 -24.26 13.31 4.11
N GLY A 35 -24.82 12.34 4.84
CA GLY A 35 -25.26 11.06 4.27
C GLY A 35 -26.38 11.22 3.24
N GLU A 36 -27.45 11.96 3.58
CA GLU A 36 -28.56 12.22 2.65
C GLU A 36 -28.10 13.03 1.43
N VAL A 37 -27.20 14.00 1.64
CA VAL A 37 -26.61 14.78 0.54
C VAL A 37 -25.79 13.88 -0.38
N TRP A 38 -25.04 12.92 0.17
CA TRP A 38 -24.27 11.96 -0.62
C TRP A 38 -25.15 11.01 -1.42
N GLU A 39 -26.20 10.48 -0.81
CA GLU A 39 -27.21 9.66 -1.47
C GLU A 39 -27.82 10.37 -2.68
N VAL A 40 -28.31 11.60 -2.47
CA VAL A 40 -28.87 12.43 -3.55
C VAL A 40 -27.83 12.71 -4.64
N ALA A 41 -26.58 13.00 -4.27
CA ALA A 41 -25.52 13.26 -5.24
C ALA A 41 -25.23 12.05 -6.14
N GLN A 42 -25.20 10.84 -5.58
CA GLN A 42 -25.03 9.61 -6.35
C GLN A 42 -26.19 9.40 -7.34
N GLU A 43 -27.43 9.62 -6.89
CA GLU A 43 -28.61 9.52 -7.76
C GLU A 43 -28.59 10.53 -8.92
N LEU A 44 -28.17 11.76 -8.63
CA LEU A 44 -28.00 12.79 -9.66
C LEU A 44 -26.86 12.47 -10.63
N ALA A 45 -25.79 11.81 -10.17
CA ALA A 45 -24.62 11.48 -10.97
C ALA A 45 -24.95 10.48 -12.09
N PHE A 46 -25.88 9.54 -11.87
CA PHE A 46 -26.35 8.63 -12.93
C PHE A 46 -26.94 9.36 -14.14
N GLN A 47 -27.41 10.59 -13.94
CA GLN A 47 -28.04 11.39 -14.98
C GLN A 47 -27.11 12.46 -15.54
N ASP A 48 -26.26 13.07 -14.70
CA ASP A 48 -25.33 14.15 -15.05
C ASP A 48 -24.30 14.35 -13.92
N GLU A 49 -23.13 13.75 -14.09
CA GLU A 49 -22.02 13.83 -13.15
C GLU A 49 -21.56 15.28 -12.88
N ALA A 50 -21.50 16.12 -13.92
CA ALA A 50 -21.07 17.51 -13.78
C ALA A 50 -22.08 18.32 -12.95
N PHE A 51 -23.36 17.99 -13.04
CA PHE A 51 -24.39 18.55 -12.17
C PHE A 51 -24.28 18.06 -10.73
N ALA A 52 -24.08 16.75 -10.51
CA ALA A 52 -23.87 16.19 -9.17
C ALA A 52 -22.65 16.80 -8.47
N THR A 53 -21.55 17.00 -9.19
CA THR A 53 -20.36 17.72 -8.70
C THR A 53 -20.72 19.13 -8.23
N LYS A 54 -21.45 19.92 -9.04
CA LYS A 54 -21.89 21.28 -8.65
C LYS A 54 -22.85 21.25 -7.46
N PHE A 55 -23.69 20.23 -7.35
CA PHE A 55 -24.59 20.05 -6.23
C PHE A 55 -23.80 19.82 -4.92
N LEU A 56 -22.81 18.92 -4.94
CA LEU A 56 -21.91 18.69 -3.80
C LEU A 56 -21.13 19.94 -3.42
N GLU A 57 -20.57 20.67 -4.39
CA GLU A 57 -19.85 21.91 -4.11
C GLU A 57 -20.74 22.97 -3.42
N LYS A 58 -22.01 23.07 -3.82
CA LYS A 58 -22.98 23.95 -3.17
C LYS A 58 -23.31 23.49 -1.75
N ALA A 59 -23.51 22.20 -1.53
CA ALA A 59 -23.75 21.65 -0.20
C ALA A 59 -22.56 21.93 0.75
N LEU A 60 -21.33 21.70 0.26
CA LEU A 60 -20.10 22.02 1.00
C LEU A 60 -19.96 23.52 1.32
N ALA A 61 -20.39 24.39 0.40
CA ALA A 61 -20.41 25.84 0.60
C ALA A 61 -21.50 26.27 1.61
N ALA A 62 -22.62 25.57 1.65
CA ALA A 62 -23.71 25.77 2.62
C ALA A 62 -23.36 25.25 4.03
N GLY A 63 -22.22 24.56 4.19
CA GLY A 63 -21.72 24.13 5.48
C GLY A 63 -21.83 22.63 5.74
N VAL A 64 -22.29 21.84 4.78
CA VAL A 64 -22.28 20.36 4.91
C VAL A 64 -20.82 19.90 5.09
N ARG A 65 -20.59 19.07 6.10
CA ARG A 65 -19.31 18.46 6.45
C ARG A 65 -19.47 16.95 6.50
N PHE A 66 -18.55 16.26 5.85
CA PHE A 66 -18.52 14.81 5.81
C PHE A 66 -17.55 14.30 6.87
N THR A 67 -17.82 13.11 7.39
CA THR A 67 -16.85 12.36 8.21
C THR A 67 -15.74 11.79 7.33
N PRO A 68 -14.56 11.46 7.89
CA PRO A 68 -13.52 10.74 7.15
C PRO A 68 -14.04 9.48 6.45
N ASP A 69 -14.83 8.64 7.11
CA ASP A 69 -15.41 7.43 6.50
C ASP A 69 -16.25 7.75 5.25
N GLN A 70 -17.11 8.78 5.34
CA GLN A 70 -17.90 9.24 4.19
C GLN A 70 -17.03 9.84 3.09
N VAL A 71 -15.88 10.44 3.41
CA VAL A 71 -14.94 10.90 2.39
C VAL A 71 -14.31 9.71 1.66
N LEU A 72 -13.95 8.65 2.39
CA LEU A 72 -13.39 7.43 1.79
C LEU A 72 -14.42 6.73 0.88
N GLU A 73 -15.70 6.74 1.24
CA GLU A 73 -16.79 6.24 0.37
C GLU A 73 -16.88 6.99 -0.99
N MET A 74 -16.41 8.23 -1.06
CA MET A 74 -16.37 9.01 -2.30
C MET A 74 -15.16 8.67 -3.19
N MET A 75 -14.22 7.87 -2.71
CA MET A 75 -13.01 7.55 -3.46
C MET A 75 -13.34 6.79 -4.75
N GLY A 76 -12.80 7.28 -5.86
CA GLY A 76 -13.04 6.70 -7.19
C GLY A 76 -14.43 6.97 -7.76
N THR A 77 -15.31 7.68 -7.06
CA THR A 77 -16.67 8.03 -7.52
C THR A 77 -16.84 9.52 -7.80
N VAL A 78 -16.06 10.39 -7.13
CA VAL A 78 -16.02 11.83 -7.39
C VAL A 78 -14.68 12.25 -7.98
N GLU A 79 -14.65 13.43 -8.62
CA GLU A 79 -13.39 14.03 -9.04
C GLU A 79 -12.47 14.29 -7.85
N GLU A 80 -11.16 14.12 -8.05
CA GLU A 80 -10.11 14.42 -7.05
C GLU A 80 -10.28 15.82 -6.43
N SER A 81 -10.70 16.79 -7.25
CA SER A 81 -10.91 18.17 -6.83
C SER A 81 -12.03 18.33 -5.80
N VAL A 82 -13.06 17.48 -5.86
CA VAL A 82 -14.16 17.41 -4.89
C VAL A 82 -13.69 16.63 -3.68
N LEU A 83 -13.10 15.45 -3.89
CA LEU A 83 -12.60 14.57 -2.83
C LEU A 83 -11.68 15.33 -1.87
N ARG A 84 -10.67 16.03 -2.40
CA ARG A 84 -9.73 16.83 -1.58
C ARG A 84 -10.43 17.96 -0.83
N LYS A 85 -11.38 18.67 -1.46
CA LYS A 85 -12.13 19.77 -0.81
C LYS A 85 -12.96 19.24 0.35
N THR A 86 -13.54 18.04 0.20
CA THR A 86 -14.32 17.37 1.23
C THR A 86 -13.40 16.91 2.37
N ALA A 87 -12.28 16.24 2.04
CA ALA A 87 -11.29 15.75 3.01
C ALA A 87 -10.72 16.87 3.90
N GLU A 88 -10.41 18.04 3.32
CA GLU A 88 -9.86 19.16 4.09
C GLU A 88 -10.85 19.77 5.08
N ARG A 89 -12.15 19.55 4.88
CA ARG A 89 -13.23 20.21 5.62
C ARG A 89 -13.86 19.33 6.68
N THR A 90 -13.49 18.06 6.82
CA THR A 90 -14.06 17.18 7.84
C THR A 90 -14.04 17.83 9.23
N ASP A 91 -15.01 17.58 10.10
CA ASP A 91 -15.00 18.20 11.44
C ASP A 91 -14.03 17.48 12.39
N VAL A 92 -13.80 16.19 12.16
CA VAL A 92 -12.84 15.36 12.89
C VAL A 92 -11.62 15.06 12.02
N PRO A 93 -10.41 14.93 12.62
CA PRO A 93 -9.24 14.48 11.87
C PRO A 93 -9.40 13.03 11.40
N PHE A 94 -8.69 12.67 10.34
CA PHE A 94 -8.52 11.30 9.89
C PHE A 94 -7.64 10.53 10.89
N ASP A 95 -7.90 9.25 11.09
CA ASP A 95 -6.99 8.35 11.80
C ASP A 95 -5.85 7.86 10.87
N ARG A 96 -4.99 6.96 11.35
CA ARG A 96 -3.82 6.51 10.59
C ARG A 96 -4.24 5.69 9.37
N GLU A 97 -5.13 4.73 9.57
CA GLU A 97 -5.62 3.82 8.54
C GLU A 97 -6.33 4.59 7.41
N GLN A 98 -7.18 5.55 7.78
CA GLN A 98 -7.89 6.41 6.83
C GLN A 98 -6.91 7.32 6.07
N LEU A 99 -5.82 7.78 6.69
CA LEU A 99 -4.77 8.54 6.01
C LEU A 99 -3.99 7.67 5.01
N GLU A 100 -3.67 6.43 5.37
CA GLU A 100 -3.00 5.48 4.47
C GLU A 100 -3.86 5.19 3.23
N GLU A 101 -5.17 5.07 3.42
CA GLU A 101 -6.12 4.83 2.33
C GLU A 101 -6.25 6.02 1.37
N ILE A 102 -6.34 7.26 1.89
CA ILE A 102 -6.55 8.45 1.05
C ILE A 102 -5.27 9.00 0.40
N TYR A 103 -4.07 8.57 0.84
CA TYR A 103 -2.79 9.17 0.44
C TYR A 103 -2.59 9.31 -1.07
N MET A 104 -2.96 8.30 -1.85
CA MET A 104 -2.80 8.32 -3.31
C MET A 104 -4.00 8.87 -4.07
N MET A 105 -5.03 9.32 -3.35
CA MET A 105 -6.32 9.74 -3.91
C MET A 105 -6.48 11.25 -3.99
N ILE A 106 -5.59 12.01 -3.36
CA ILE A 106 -5.59 13.48 -3.34
C ILE A 106 -4.16 13.99 -3.50
N ASP A 107 -4.00 15.23 -3.96
CA ASP A 107 -2.67 15.85 -4.08
C ASP A 107 -1.89 15.89 -2.75
N ASP A 108 -0.56 15.75 -2.85
CA ASP A 108 0.37 15.77 -1.72
C ASP A 108 0.16 16.96 -0.79
N ALA A 109 -0.15 18.15 -1.34
CA ALA A 109 -0.29 19.33 -0.50
C ALA A 109 -1.56 19.25 0.37
N SER A 110 -2.66 18.73 -0.18
CA SER A 110 -3.90 18.43 0.56
C SER A 110 -3.66 17.31 1.58
N PHE A 111 -3.00 16.23 1.17
CA PHE A 111 -2.62 15.14 2.07
C PHE A 111 -1.83 15.63 3.28
N GLN A 112 -0.77 16.40 3.05
CA GLN A 112 0.06 16.98 4.10
C GLN A 112 -0.72 17.94 5.02
N ARG A 113 -1.78 18.60 4.53
CA ARG A 113 -2.65 19.42 5.39
C ARG A 113 -3.47 18.55 6.35
N ILE A 114 -4.12 17.50 5.84
CA ILE A 114 -4.96 16.63 6.67
C ILE A 114 -4.13 15.76 7.64
N SER A 115 -2.97 15.25 7.20
CA SER A 115 -2.02 14.51 8.04
C SER A 115 -1.47 15.38 9.18
N ARG A 116 -1.07 16.62 8.89
CA ARG A 116 -0.62 17.57 9.95
C ARG A 116 -1.73 17.89 10.94
N ARG A 117 -2.98 18.04 10.48
CA ARG A 117 -4.13 18.27 11.36
C ARG A 117 -4.37 17.08 12.29
N ALA A 118 -4.20 15.86 11.78
CA ALA A 118 -4.26 14.62 12.57
C ALA A 118 -3.05 14.42 13.48
N LYS A 119 -1.92 15.10 13.21
CA LYS A 119 -0.62 14.90 13.86
C LYS A 119 -0.07 13.48 13.65
N ILE A 120 -0.33 12.91 12.48
CA ILE A 120 0.10 11.56 12.10
C ILE A 120 0.98 11.68 10.87
N ASN A 121 2.20 11.14 10.95
CA ASN A 121 3.02 10.87 9.78
C ASN A 121 2.88 9.39 9.43
N VAL A 122 2.18 9.08 8.33
CA VAL A 122 2.00 7.70 7.85
C VAL A 122 3.31 7.08 7.36
N PHE A 123 4.33 7.89 7.07
CA PHE A 123 5.66 7.41 6.68
C PHE A 123 6.62 7.25 7.85
N ASP A 124 6.22 7.66 9.06
CA ASP A 124 6.95 7.22 10.25
C ASP A 124 6.53 5.77 10.48
N ASP A 125 7.44 4.85 10.14
CA ASP A 125 7.36 3.47 10.56
C ASP A 125 7.19 3.49 12.10
N GLU A 126 6.11 2.90 12.62
CA GLU A 126 6.18 2.45 14.01
C GLU A 126 7.45 1.63 14.12
N PRO A 127 8.29 1.81 15.16
CA PRO A 127 9.43 0.94 15.35
C PRO A 127 8.85 -0.46 15.37
N ALA A 128 9.08 -1.22 14.29
CA ALA A 128 8.63 -2.59 14.22
C ALA A 128 9.04 -3.16 15.57
N ALA A 129 8.07 -3.61 16.35
CA ALA A 129 8.38 -4.48 17.45
C ALA A 129 9.09 -5.61 16.74
N TYR A 130 10.42 -5.56 16.76
CA TYR A 130 11.26 -6.64 16.34
C TYR A 130 10.80 -7.71 17.31
N GLU A 131 9.89 -8.56 16.86
CA GLU A 131 9.85 -9.92 17.35
C GLU A 131 11.30 -10.32 17.24
N GLN A 132 11.99 -10.34 18.39
CA GLN A 132 13.34 -10.83 18.47
C GLN A 132 13.26 -12.14 17.69
N PRO A 133 14.02 -12.30 16.59
CA PRO A 133 13.89 -13.50 15.79
C PRO A 133 14.01 -14.63 16.80
N GLU A 134 12.92 -15.39 16.99
CA GLU A 134 12.95 -16.55 17.87
C GLU A 134 14.21 -17.27 17.44
N GLN A 135 15.15 -17.43 18.37
CA GLN A 135 16.39 -18.11 18.06
C GLN A 135 15.97 -19.51 17.67
N VAL A 136 15.82 -19.74 16.36
CA VAL A 136 15.63 -21.06 15.79
C VAL A 136 16.92 -21.77 16.15
N GLN A 137 16.88 -22.48 17.27
CA GLN A 137 17.98 -23.24 17.77
C GLN A 137 18.11 -24.42 16.83
N TYR A 138 18.90 -24.23 15.76
CA TYR A 138 19.27 -25.30 14.87
C TYR A 138 19.87 -26.39 15.76
N ILE A 139 19.22 -27.56 15.82
CA ILE A 139 19.76 -28.73 16.50
C ILE A 139 20.97 -29.17 15.69
N LEU A 140 22.12 -28.55 15.95
CA LEU A 140 23.41 -29.03 15.49
C LEU A 140 23.62 -30.41 16.12
N PRO A 141 23.90 -31.47 15.33
CA PRO A 141 24.26 -32.75 15.89
C PRO A 141 25.49 -32.55 16.80
N LYS A 142 25.36 -32.98 18.06
CA LYS A 142 26.41 -32.86 19.08
C LYS A 142 27.71 -33.44 18.52
N LYS A 143 28.75 -32.61 18.36
CA LYS A 143 30.10 -33.08 18.06
C LYS A 143 30.54 -34.04 19.18
N LYS A 144 30.73 -35.33 18.84
CA LYS A 144 31.39 -36.29 19.74
C LYS A 144 32.81 -35.77 20.02
N LYS A 145 33.14 -35.55 21.30
CA LYS A 145 34.50 -35.26 21.74
C LYS A 145 35.33 -36.53 21.55
N VAL A 146 36.20 -36.55 20.54
CA VAL A 146 37.26 -37.57 20.44
C VAL A 146 38.37 -37.12 21.39
N GLY A 147 38.58 -37.90 22.45
CA GLY A 147 39.57 -37.64 23.49
C GLY A 147 41.01 -37.88 23.03
N LEU A 148 41.95 -37.31 23.79
CA LEU A 148 43.39 -37.17 23.53
C LEU A 148 44.21 -38.48 23.45
N PHE A 149 43.58 -39.66 23.38
CA PHE A 149 44.29 -40.96 23.37
C PHE A 149 44.34 -41.69 22.02
N THR A 150 43.76 -41.14 20.95
CA THR A 150 43.82 -41.74 19.58
C THR A 150 44.89 -41.13 18.66
N ALA A 151 45.83 -40.35 19.20
CA ALA A 151 46.86 -39.67 18.41
C ALA A 151 48.10 -40.54 18.08
N LEU A 152 48.18 -41.80 18.49
CA LEU A 152 49.39 -42.65 18.31
C LEU A 152 49.23 -43.85 17.37
N ALA A 153 48.07 -44.05 16.73
CA ALA A 153 47.81 -45.22 15.88
C ALA A 153 47.70 -44.93 14.36
N ALA A 154 48.15 -43.77 13.89
CA ALA A 154 48.10 -43.42 12.46
C ALA A 154 49.47 -43.00 11.88
N PHE A 155 50.57 -43.46 12.47
CA PHE A 155 51.93 -43.26 11.93
C PHE A 155 52.39 -44.42 11.01
N ALA A 156 51.49 -45.30 10.56
CA ALA A 156 51.86 -46.49 9.78
C ALA A 156 51.13 -46.66 8.43
N ALA A 157 50.37 -45.67 7.95
CA ALA A 157 49.78 -45.75 6.60
C ALA A 157 49.78 -44.36 5.94
N GLY A 158 50.69 -44.16 4.99
CA GLY A 158 50.79 -42.92 4.24
C GLY A 158 49.53 -42.67 3.41
N SER A 159 48.95 -41.48 3.54
CA SER A 159 48.13 -40.79 2.52
C SER A 159 47.88 -39.34 2.97
N PRO A 160 48.16 -38.31 2.14
CA PRO A 160 47.91 -36.92 2.50
C PRO A 160 46.47 -36.55 2.13
N LEU A 161 45.61 -36.32 3.12
CA LEU A 161 44.33 -35.65 2.88
C LEU A 161 44.37 -34.26 3.50
N ALA A 162 44.69 -33.30 2.64
CA ALA A 162 44.57 -31.88 2.89
C ALA A 162 43.10 -31.53 3.16
N GLY A 163 42.76 -31.27 4.43
CA GLY A 163 41.46 -30.72 4.82
C GLY A 163 41.43 -29.21 4.61
N GLN A 164 40.77 -28.77 3.54
CA GLN A 164 40.58 -27.37 3.15
C GLN A 164 40.01 -26.51 4.28
N VAL A 165 40.75 -25.45 4.61
CA VAL A 165 40.26 -24.24 5.26
C VAL A 165 39.11 -23.69 4.42
N ARG A 166 37.88 -23.65 4.97
CA ARG A 166 36.75 -22.97 4.32
C ARG A 166 37.05 -21.47 4.29
N LYS A 167 37.47 -20.97 3.13
CA LYS A 167 37.62 -19.54 2.89
C LYS A 167 36.25 -18.86 2.98
N LYS A 168 36.23 -17.70 3.62
CA LYS A 168 35.09 -16.77 3.62
C LYS A 168 34.94 -16.26 2.19
N HIS A 169 33.75 -16.39 1.60
CA HIS A 169 33.51 -15.96 0.22
C HIS A 169 33.45 -14.43 0.17
N ASP A 170 34.29 -13.86 -0.67
CA ASP A 170 34.15 -12.56 -1.31
C ASP A 170 32.81 -12.54 -2.05
N GLY A 171 31.94 -11.57 -1.78
CA GLY A 171 30.60 -11.46 -2.35
C GLY A 171 30.57 -11.15 -3.85
N HIS A 172 31.40 -11.81 -4.65
CA HIS A 172 31.58 -11.62 -6.07
C HIS A 172 31.30 -12.95 -6.79
N CYS A 173 30.31 -12.97 -7.67
CA CYS A 173 30.10 -14.06 -8.61
C CYS A 173 30.99 -13.83 -9.84
N ASP A 174 31.74 -14.84 -10.27
CA ASP A 174 32.59 -14.79 -11.46
C ASP A 174 31.86 -15.24 -12.74
N GLY A 175 30.57 -15.59 -12.62
CA GLY A 175 29.74 -16.13 -13.69
C GLY A 175 29.49 -17.64 -13.58
N ASP A 176 30.23 -18.37 -12.74
CA ASP A 176 29.97 -19.79 -12.46
C ASP A 176 28.96 -19.95 -11.31
N CYS A 177 27.68 -19.78 -11.66
CA CYS A 177 26.58 -19.81 -10.70
C CYS A 177 26.33 -21.19 -10.06
N ALA A 178 26.99 -22.25 -10.52
CA ALA A 178 26.90 -23.57 -9.91
C ALA A 178 27.69 -23.65 -8.59
N ASN A 179 28.80 -22.90 -8.50
CA ASN A 179 29.72 -22.94 -7.37
C ASN A 179 29.55 -21.76 -6.41
N CYS A 180 28.73 -20.77 -6.76
CA CYS A 180 28.41 -19.65 -5.90
C CYS A 180 27.48 -20.05 -4.72
N PRO A 181 27.55 -19.32 -3.59
CA PRO A 181 26.51 -19.37 -2.55
C PRO A 181 25.12 -19.09 -3.13
N PRO A 182 24.03 -19.53 -2.49
CA PRO A 182 22.67 -19.24 -2.96
C PRO A 182 22.43 -17.73 -3.09
N HIS A 183 21.94 -17.30 -4.24
CA HIS A 183 21.80 -15.90 -4.60
C HIS A 183 20.64 -15.69 -5.58
N TYR A 184 20.19 -14.45 -5.76
CA TYR A 184 19.11 -14.13 -6.70
C TYR A 184 19.60 -14.17 -8.15
N GLY A 185 18.79 -14.81 -9.00
CA GLY A 185 19.02 -14.90 -10.44
C GLY A 185 17.76 -14.82 -11.27
N TYR A 186 17.89 -14.42 -12.54
CA TYR A 186 16.77 -14.23 -13.46
C TYR A 186 16.56 -15.45 -14.37
N ARG A 187 15.32 -15.95 -14.46
CA ARG A 187 14.97 -17.06 -15.35
C ARG A 187 13.52 -16.91 -15.83
N TYR A 188 13.24 -17.16 -17.11
CA TYR A 188 11.86 -17.12 -17.65
C TYR A 188 11.02 -15.90 -17.22
N GLY A 189 11.63 -14.70 -17.22
CA GLY A 189 10.90 -13.47 -16.89
C GLY A 189 10.71 -13.18 -15.39
N ARG A 190 11.29 -13.98 -14.49
CA ARG A 190 11.11 -13.84 -13.03
C ARG A 190 12.43 -14.02 -12.28
N TRP A 191 12.50 -13.40 -11.09
CA TRP A 191 13.62 -13.54 -10.15
C TRP A 191 13.39 -14.74 -9.21
N TYR A 192 14.45 -15.52 -8.99
CA TYR A 192 14.43 -16.68 -8.09
C TYR A 192 15.67 -16.71 -7.20
N TYR A 193 15.51 -17.15 -5.97
CA TYR A 193 16.61 -17.39 -5.03
C TYR A 193 17.06 -18.85 -5.11
N GLY A 194 18.34 -19.12 -5.36
CA GLY A 194 18.83 -20.50 -5.43
C GLY A 194 20.19 -20.65 -6.09
N LYS A 195 20.45 -21.85 -6.61
CA LYS A 195 21.67 -22.19 -7.37
C LYS A 195 21.33 -22.48 -8.83
N GLY A 196 22.26 -22.20 -9.75
CA GLY A 196 22.15 -22.62 -11.15
C GLY A 196 21.11 -21.85 -11.98
N HIS A 197 21.21 -20.52 -12.02
CA HIS A 197 20.50 -19.68 -12.99
C HIS A 197 21.39 -19.36 -14.19
N GLN A 198 20.76 -19.16 -15.36
CA GLN A 198 21.44 -19.05 -16.65
C GLN A 198 21.65 -17.60 -17.11
N TYR A 199 20.86 -16.65 -16.60
CA TYR A 199 20.89 -15.25 -16.99
C TYR A 199 20.67 -14.34 -15.78
N GLY A 200 21.27 -13.14 -15.78
CA GLY A 200 21.01 -12.09 -14.78
C GLY A 200 21.30 -12.54 -13.34
N CYS A 201 22.56 -12.44 -12.92
CA CYS A 201 22.99 -12.67 -11.53
C CYS A 201 22.96 -11.35 -10.75
N GLU A 202 22.50 -11.37 -9.49
CA GLU A 202 22.49 -10.18 -8.61
C GLU A 202 23.88 -9.56 -8.37
N PHE A 203 24.95 -10.34 -8.59
CA PHE A 203 26.34 -9.90 -8.46
C PHE A 203 26.96 -9.43 -9.78
N GLY A 204 26.16 -9.20 -10.85
CA GLY A 204 26.62 -8.54 -12.07
C GLY A 204 27.43 -9.41 -13.04
N GLY A 205 27.35 -10.74 -12.95
CA GLY A 205 27.98 -11.67 -13.88
C GLY A 205 27.12 -11.98 -15.10
N ASN A 206 27.55 -11.55 -16.30
CA ASN A 206 27.02 -12.05 -17.57
C ASN A 206 28.11 -11.90 -18.66
N LYS A 207 28.89 -12.95 -18.90
CA LYS A 207 29.52 -13.19 -20.22
C LYS A 207 28.68 -14.33 -20.80
N GLY A 208 27.86 -14.17 -21.82
CA GLY A 208 27.99 -13.27 -22.96
C GLY A 208 28.42 -14.04 -24.20
N ASP A 209 27.82 -15.19 -24.47
CA ASP A 209 28.00 -15.95 -25.70
C ASP A 209 26.65 -16.58 -26.06
N GLY A 210 25.80 -15.74 -26.63
CA GLY A 210 24.53 -16.16 -27.18
C GLY A 210 24.71 -17.14 -28.34
N ASN A 211 23.73 -18.04 -28.48
CA ASN A 211 23.14 -18.38 -29.77
C ASN A 211 21.66 -18.70 -29.53
N LEU A 212 20.88 -18.39 -30.57
CA LEU A 212 19.41 -18.44 -30.66
C LEU A 212 18.80 -19.79 -30.28
#